data_AF-A0A975H545-F1
#
_entry.id   AF-A0A975H545-F1
#
_cell.length_a   1.000
_cell.length_b   1.000
_cell.length_c   1.000
_cell.angle_alpha   90.00
_cell.angle_beta   90.00
_cell.angle_gamma   90.00
#
_symmetry.space_group_name_H-M   'P 1'
#
loop_
_entity.id
_entity.type
_entity.pdbx_description
1 polymer ?
#
loop_
_entity_poly.entity_id
_entity_poly.type
_entity_poly.pdbx_seq_one_letter_code
_entity_poly.pdbx_strand_id
1 'polypeptide(L)' 'MSCLTQEALAYDLDIPVSQIGRIERGEINTTISTLLAISKALNKKVEDLFDFDY' A
#
# COMPACT_ATOMS: atom_id res chain seq x y z
N MET A 1 -11.79 13.17 1.60
CA MET A 1 -10.38 13.27 1.22
C MET A 1 -9.58 12.92 2.46
N SER A 2 -9.33 11.62 2.66
CA SER A 2 -8.57 11.11 3.81
C SER A 2 -7.14 11.64 3.69
N CYS A 3 -6.59 12.07 4.82
CA CYS A 3 -5.15 12.33 4.93
C CYS A 3 -4.41 11.05 4.51
N LEU A 4 -3.41 11.16 3.64
CA LEU A 4 -2.63 10.00 3.21
C LEU A 4 -1.65 9.63 4.33
N THR A 5 -2.03 8.67 5.18
CA THR A 5 -1.16 8.14 6.24
C THR A 5 -1.13 6.61 6.20
N GLN A 6 -0.08 6.02 6.76
CA GLN A 6 0.02 4.57 6.90
C GLN A 6 -1.12 4.01 7.75
N GLU A 7 -1.55 4.75 8.78
CA GLU A 7 -2.66 4.38 9.66
C GLU A 7 -3.98 4.33 8.91
N ALA A 8 -4.27 5.33 8.07
CA ALA A 8 -5.49 5.37 7.28
C ALA A 8 -5.53 4.23 6.25
N LEU A 9 -4.42 4.01 5.53
CA LEU A 9 -4.33 2.92 4.56
C LEU A 9 -4.44 1.54 5.22
N ALA A 10 -3.81 1.36 6.39
CA ALA A 10 -3.90 0.13 7.16
C ALA A 10 -5.31 -0.12 7.68
N TYR A 11 -6.03 0.93 8.10
CA TYR A 11 -7.43 0.87 8.49
C TYR A 11 -8.33 0.43 7.33
N ASP A 12 -8.15 1.03 6.14
CA ASP A 12 -8.93 0.69 4.94
C ASP A 12 -8.69 -0.76 4.46
N LEU A 13 -7.51 -1.30 4.75
CA LEU A 13 -7.09 -2.64 4.33
C LEU A 13 -7.29 -3.71 5.42
N ASP A 14 -7.74 -3.34 6.62
CA ASP A 14 -7.86 -4.20 7.80
C ASP A 14 -6.56 -4.98 8.11
N ILE A 15 -5.44 -4.25 8.15
CA ILE A 15 -4.12 -4.81 8.45
C ILE A 15 -3.35 -3.99 9.50
N PRO A 16 -2.33 -4.56 10.16
CA PRO A 16 -1.49 -3.78 11.05
C PRO A 16 -0.76 -2.65 10.31
N VAL A 17 -0.71 -1.46 10.91
CA VAL A 17 0.06 -0.31 10.38
C VAL A 17 1.52 -0.68 10.13
N SER A 18 2.10 -1.50 11.01
CA SER A 18 3.46 -2.01 10.86
C SER A 18 3.67 -2.84 9.59
N GLN A 19 2.63 -3.52 9.08
CA GLN A 19 2.72 -4.24 7.82
C GLN A 19 2.87 -3.28 6.64
N ILE A 20 2.12 -2.17 6.59
CA ILE A 20 2.31 -1.13 5.56
C ILE A 20 3.74 -0.59 5.60
N GLY A 21 4.23 -0.20 6.78
CA GLY A 21 5.59 0.32 6.91
C GLY A 21 6.67 -0.69 6.49
N ARG A 22 6.49 -1.98 6.81
CA ARG A 22 7.41 -3.05 6.38
C ARG A 22 7.40 -3.25 4.86
N ILE A 23 6.25 -3.09 4.20
CA ILE A 23 6.13 -3.16 2.74
C ILE A 23 6.85 -1.98 2.09
N GLU A 24 6.60 -0.75 2.54
CA GLU A 24 7.21 0.46 1.96
C GLU A 24 8.74 0.49 2.10
N ARG A 25 9.28 -0.03 3.20
CA ARG A 25 10.73 -0.17 3.42
C ARG A 25 11.35 -1.41 2.79
N GLY A 26 10.55 -2.28 2.17
CA GLY A 26 11.03 -3.53 1.57
C GLY A 26 11.53 -4.57 2.58
N GLU A 27 11.09 -4.50 3.84
CA GLU A 27 11.45 -5.46 4.91
C GLU A 27 10.71 -6.79 4.77
N ILE A 28 9.59 -6.81 4.04
CA ILE A 28 8.82 -8.02 3.71
C ILE A 28 8.39 -8.01 2.25
N ASN A 29 8.25 -9.21 1.67
CA ASN A 29 7.57 -9.38 0.40
C ASN A 29 6.05 -9.37 0.64
N THR A 30 5.33 -8.52 -0.08
CA THR A 30 3.87 -8.51 -0.10
C THR A 30 3.32 -9.47 -1.14
N THR A 31 2.08 -9.93 -0.96
CA THR A 31 1.39 -10.73 -1.97
C THR A 31 0.82 -9.83 -3.07
N ILE A 32 0.58 -10.40 -4.26
CA ILE A 32 -0.11 -9.70 -5.35
C ILE A 32 -1.52 -9.26 -4.92
N SER A 33 -2.20 -10.05 -4.09
CA SER A 33 -3.54 -9.71 -3.57
C SER A 33 -3.51 -8.49 -2.66
N THR A 34 -2.53 -8.38 -1.77
CA THR A 34 -2.34 -7.21 -0.90
C THR A 34 -1.97 -5.98 -1.72
N LEU A 35 -1.11 -6.14 -2.73
CA LEU A 35 -0.73 -5.04 -3.62
C LEU A 35 -1.93 -4.51 -4.44
N LEU A 36 -2.79 -5.42 -4.93
CA LEU A 36 -4.05 -5.05 -5.57
C LEU A 36 -4.99 -4.32 -4.59
N ALA A 37 -5.07 -4.76 -3.34
CA ALA A 37 -5.90 -4.10 -2.33
C ALA A 37 -5.39 -2.67 -2.04
N ILE A 38 -4.07 -2.49 -1.89
CA ILE A 38 -3.43 -1.17 -1.73
C ILE A 38 -3.78 -0.25 -2.90
N SER A 39 -3.64 -0.74 -4.14
CA SER A 39 -3.98 0.08 -5.33
C SER A 39 -5.43 0.55 -5.33
N LYS A 40 -6.37 -0.32 -4.92
CA LYS A 40 -7.80 0.01 -4.81
C LYS A 40 -8.07 1.04 -3.71
N ALA A 41 -7.45 0.88 -2.54
CA ALA A 41 -7.58 1.81 -1.43
C ALA A 41 -7.04 3.21 -1.79
N LEU A 42 -5.94 3.25 -2.55
CA LEU A 42 -5.34 4.50 -3.05
C LEU A 42 -6.05 5.07 -4.30
N ASN A 43 -7.05 4.37 -4.85
CA ASN A 43 -7.70 4.70 -6.11
C ASN A 43 -6.70 4.95 -7.25
N LYS A 44 -5.72 4.04 -7.36
CA LYS A 44 -4.66 4.02 -8.36
C LYS A 44 -4.68 2.71 -9.12
N LYS A 45 -4.12 2.70 -10.32
CA LYS A 45 -3.81 1.44 -10.97
C LYS A 45 -2.62 0.79 -10.26
N VAL A 46 -2.53 -0.53 -10.36
CA VAL A 46 -1.39 -1.28 -9.82
C VAL A 46 -0.06 -0.84 -10.46
N GLU A 47 -0.07 -0.55 -11.78
CA GLU A 47 1.11 -0.07 -12.51
C GLU A 47 1.65 1.27 -11.97
N ASP A 48 0.77 2.16 -11.48
CA ASP A 48 1.15 3.44 -10.89
C ASP A 48 1.99 3.28 -9.61
N LEU A 49 1.96 2.10 -8.96
CA LEU A 49 2.78 1.81 -7.76
C LEU A 49 4.23 1.49 -8.11
N PHE A 50 4.53 1.27 -9.40
CA PHE A 50 5.85 0.93 -9.91
C PHE A 50 6.31 1.88 -11.02
N ASP A 51 5.68 3.05 -11.14
CA ASP A 51 6.07 4.10 -12.09
C ASP A 51 7.29 4.84 -11.54
N PHE A 52 8.47 4.34 -11.86
CA PHE A 52 9.76 4.86 -11.40
C PHE A 52 10.58 5.40 -12.57
N ASP A 53 11.24 6.56 -12.40
CA ASP A 53 12.00 7.27 -13.43
C ASP A 53 13.45 6.77 -13.65
N TYR A 54 13.73 5.48 -13.47
CA TYR A 54 15.09 4.92 -13.61
C TYR A 54 15.38 4.21 -14.94
#